data_AF-A0A2I0D8N0-F1
#
_entry.id   AF-A0A2I0D8N0-F1
#
_cell.length_a   1.000
_cell.length_b   1.000
_cell.length_c   1.000
_cell.angle_alpha   90.00
_cell.angle_beta   90.00
_cell.angle_gamma   90.00
#
_symmetry.space_group_name_H-M   'P 1'
#
loop_
_entity.id
_entity.type
_entity.pdbx_description
1 polymer ?
#
loop_
_entity_poly.entity_id
_entity_poly.type
_entity_poly.pdbx_seq_one_letter_code
_entity_poly.pdbx_strand_id
1 'polypeptide(L)'
;MNNKKRKEILFKIYSENFKFIKDNSSLKDNFDKGFGCFCPICLNYFVKEDLEAKVNPLTLEHNPPQSLGGKSSILTCKKCNSDAGHKIDNEILTALLEIDALHFKPNSEIKTQFYNESTDGKGVNAKIKIEEDGKFLINIDTKNNNPKIHKKFFDSEVQEYNSPLFINDISKSGWSKKLNFTFDKPNKTNERLASISLLKIAYLMAFEKLGHLYIFNKNTEIIREQIKHPEKEIIKNPFWITYQFPDNLLGVNIITKPRELRSILVIFNLKTKSDSYKISICLPGFSEGDEKIYENIKDILCQGNGFQNIEVNNYINSEYNIKDIEKTFRLVQFWESFVEKQ
;
A
#
# COMPACT_ATOMS: atom_id res chain seq x y z
N MET A 1 -21.93 -14.11 2.56
CA MET A 1 -22.69 -13.37 1.52
C MET A 1 -22.01 -13.58 0.18
N ASN A 2 -22.74 -14.00 -0.87
CA ASN A 2 -22.16 -14.19 -2.21
C ASN A 2 -21.71 -12.84 -2.82
N ASN A 3 -20.66 -12.87 -3.65
CA ASN A 3 -20.09 -11.71 -4.35
C ASN A 3 -21.12 -10.91 -5.13
N LYS A 4 -22.07 -11.56 -5.80
CA LYS A 4 -23.16 -10.86 -6.53
C LYS A 4 -23.97 -9.95 -5.62
N LYS A 5 -24.47 -10.49 -4.51
CA LYS A 5 -25.23 -9.72 -3.50
C LYS A 5 -24.39 -8.59 -2.90
N ARG A 6 -23.09 -8.81 -2.71
CA ARG A 6 -22.16 -7.76 -2.23
C ARG A 6 -22.02 -6.62 -3.23
N LYS A 7 -21.84 -6.93 -4.53
CA LYS A 7 -21.80 -5.92 -5.60
C LYS A 7 -23.08 -5.10 -5.65
N GLU A 8 -24.24 -5.75 -5.61
CA GLU A 8 -25.54 -5.08 -5.65
C GLU A 8 -25.73 -4.11 -4.47
N ILE A 9 -25.33 -4.52 -3.26
CA ILE A 9 -25.37 -3.66 -2.07
C ILE A 9 -24.46 -2.45 -2.21
N LEU A 10 -23.20 -2.65 -2.60
CA LEU A 10 -22.25 -1.55 -2.78
C LEU A 10 -22.70 -0.59 -3.89
N PHE A 11 -23.18 -1.13 -5.01
CA PHE A 11 -23.69 -0.34 -6.12
C PHE A 11 -24.87 0.53 -5.68
N LYS A 12 -25.80 -0.04 -4.91
CA LYS A 12 -26.93 0.71 -4.35
C LYS A 12 -26.43 1.86 -3.46
N ILE A 13 -25.56 1.58 -2.50
CA ILE A 13 -25.00 2.59 -1.58
C ILE A 13 -24.34 3.74 -2.36
N TYR A 14 -23.48 3.40 -3.31
CA TYR A 14 -22.76 4.39 -4.11
C TYR A 14 -23.70 5.18 -5.00
N SER A 15 -24.70 4.55 -5.60
CA SER A 15 -25.67 5.23 -6.47
C SER A 15 -26.60 6.17 -5.69
N GLU A 16 -27.04 5.76 -4.50
CA GLU A 16 -27.84 6.61 -3.61
C GLU A 16 -27.03 7.82 -3.12
N ASN A 17 -25.77 7.59 -2.72
CA ASN A 17 -24.86 8.66 -2.33
C ASN A 17 -24.60 9.65 -3.49
N PHE A 18 -24.32 9.16 -4.70
CA PHE A 18 -24.15 10.04 -5.87
C PHE A 18 -25.40 10.84 -6.16
N LYS A 19 -26.56 10.18 -6.24
CA LYS A 19 -27.84 10.84 -6.52
C LYS A 19 -28.10 11.97 -5.53
N PHE A 20 -27.93 11.71 -4.23
CA PHE A 20 -28.14 12.73 -3.22
C PHE A 20 -27.19 13.92 -3.38
N ILE A 21 -25.90 13.68 -3.60
CA ILE A 21 -24.93 14.75 -3.83
C ILE A 21 -25.30 15.54 -5.08
N LYS A 22 -25.64 14.86 -6.18
CA LYS A 22 -26.06 15.49 -7.42
C LYS A 22 -27.25 16.40 -7.20
N ASP A 23 -28.32 15.88 -6.60
CA ASP A 23 -29.59 16.60 -6.41
C ASP A 23 -29.48 17.79 -5.44
N ASN A 24 -28.49 17.79 -4.55
CA ASN A 24 -28.27 18.82 -3.52
C ASN A 24 -27.01 19.66 -3.74
N SER A 25 -26.43 19.68 -4.95
CA SER A 25 -25.28 20.52 -5.29
C SER A 25 -25.41 21.08 -6.71
N SER A 26 -24.44 21.89 -7.13
CA SER A 26 -24.32 22.39 -8.52
C SER A 26 -24.04 21.28 -9.54
N LEU A 27 -23.81 20.04 -9.11
CA LEU A 27 -23.65 18.90 -10.03
C LEU A 27 -24.94 18.59 -10.80
N LYS A 28 -26.13 18.91 -10.28
CA LYS A 28 -27.41 18.70 -11.01
C LYS A 28 -27.45 19.42 -12.36
N ASP A 29 -26.77 20.55 -12.46
CA ASP A 29 -26.78 21.39 -13.66
C ASP A 29 -25.80 20.87 -14.72
N ASN A 30 -24.81 20.06 -14.30
CA ASN A 30 -23.71 19.59 -15.14
C ASN A 30 -23.75 18.08 -15.43
N PHE A 31 -24.56 17.31 -14.70
CA PHE A 31 -24.65 15.87 -14.84
C PHE A 31 -26.08 15.41 -15.11
N ASP A 32 -26.37 15.09 -16.37
CA ASP A 32 -27.60 14.41 -16.79
C ASP A 32 -27.48 12.87 -16.63
N LYS A 33 -27.01 12.42 -15.46
CA LYS A 33 -26.89 11.00 -15.13
C LYS A 33 -27.96 10.60 -14.13
N GLY A 34 -28.63 9.49 -14.42
CA GLY A 34 -29.68 8.90 -13.58
C GLY A 34 -29.14 8.17 -12.35
N PHE A 35 -29.75 7.03 -12.02
CA PHE A 35 -29.30 6.20 -10.91
C PHE A 35 -28.13 5.31 -11.33
N GLY A 36 -27.00 5.46 -10.65
CA GLY A 36 -25.76 4.75 -10.94
C GLY A 36 -24.58 5.36 -10.19
N CYS A 37 -23.39 4.82 -10.38
CA CYS A 37 -22.20 5.24 -9.65
C CYS A 37 -20.98 5.38 -10.55
N PHE A 38 -20.00 6.14 -10.08
CA PHE A 38 -18.73 6.33 -10.76
C PHE A 38 -17.68 5.36 -10.25
N CYS A 39 -16.84 4.86 -11.16
CA CYS A 39 -15.59 4.22 -10.74
C CYS A 39 -14.69 5.28 -10.10
N PRO A 40 -14.20 5.08 -8.86
CA PRO A 40 -13.42 6.10 -8.15
C PRO A 40 -12.07 6.40 -8.81
N ILE A 41 -11.56 5.54 -9.69
CA ILE A 41 -10.25 5.74 -10.34
C ILE A 41 -10.40 6.49 -11.67
N CYS A 42 -11.29 6.03 -12.55
CA CYS A 42 -11.41 6.61 -13.91
C CYS A 42 -12.57 7.59 -14.08
N LEU A 43 -13.46 7.73 -13.10
CA LEU A 43 -14.67 8.55 -13.19
C LEU A 43 -15.58 8.21 -14.39
N ASN A 44 -15.53 6.97 -14.88
CA ASN A 44 -16.57 6.48 -15.78
C ASN A 44 -17.82 6.17 -14.96
N TYR A 45 -18.98 6.54 -15.50
CA TYR A 45 -20.29 6.28 -14.92
C TYR A 45 -20.80 4.89 -15.30
N PHE A 46 -21.40 4.21 -14.34
CA PHE A 46 -21.92 2.84 -14.48
C PHE A 46 -23.35 2.73 -13.96
N VAL A 47 -24.18 2.01 -14.69
CA VAL A 47 -25.56 1.66 -14.32
C VAL A 47 -25.63 0.22 -13.80
N LYS A 48 -26.82 -0.22 -13.40
CA LYS A 48 -27.00 -1.52 -12.73
C LYS A 48 -26.64 -2.68 -13.66
N GLU A 49 -26.91 -2.53 -14.94
CA GLU A 49 -26.61 -3.50 -16.00
C GLU A 49 -25.10 -3.75 -16.12
N ASP A 50 -24.27 -2.77 -15.76
CA ASP A 50 -22.81 -2.87 -15.81
C ASP A 50 -22.21 -3.74 -14.70
N LEU A 51 -23.00 -4.19 -13.72
CA LEU A 51 -22.55 -5.17 -12.72
C LEU A 51 -22.16 -6.51 -13.35
N GLU A 52 -22.84 -6.87 -14.46
CA GLU A 52 -22.72 -8.14 -15.16
C GLU A 52 -22.40 -7.95 -16.66
N ALA A 53 -22.01 -6.74 -17.07
CA ALA A 53 -21.62 -6.47 -18.45
C ALA A 53 -20.43 -7.32 -18.90
N LYS A 54 -20.42 -7.71 -20.18
CA LYS A 54 -19.29 -8.47 -20.76
C LYS A 54 -18.02 -7.62 -20.89
N VAL A 55 -18.18 -6.35 -21.22
CA VAL A 55 -17.07 -5.42 -21.46
C VAL A 55 -16.97 -4.48 -20.27
N ASN A 56 -15.83 -4.53 -19.58
CA ASN A 56 -15.47 -3.66 -18.46
C ASN A 56 -16.55 -3.53 -17.35
N PRO A 57 -17.06 -4.65 -16.77
CA PRO A 57 -18.05 -4.58 -15.70
C PRO A 57 -17.49 -3.96 -14.42
N LEU A 58 -18.38 -3.56 -13.52
CA LEU A 58 -18.00 -3.29 -12.14
C LEU A 58 -17.59 -4.57 -11.41
N THR A 59 -16.46 -4.51 -10.71
CA THR A 59 -15.84 -5.62 -9.99
C THR A 59 -15.60 -5.25 -8.54
N LEU A 60 -15.55 -6.27 -7.68
CA LEU A 60 -15.12 -6.07 -6.30
C LEU A 60 -13.60 -5.91 -6.27
N GLU A 61 -13.13 -4.78 -5.76
CA GLU A 61 -11.72 -4.53 -5.57
C GLU A 61 -11.31 -4.83 -4.12
N HIS A 62 -10.21 -5.57 -3.97
CA HIS A 62 -9.60 -5.79 -2.67
C HIS A 62 -8.77 -4.56 -2.32
N ASN A 63 -9.11 -3.90 -1.21
CA ASN A 63 -8.33 -2.78 -0.73
C ASN A 63 -8.06 -2.88 0.79
N PRO A 64 -6.80 -2.97 1.24
CA PRO A 64 -5.57 -3.24 0.46
C PRO A 64 -5.66 -4.49 -0.45
N PRO A 65 -4.64 -4.80 -1.27
CA PRO A 65 -4.61 -6.06 -2.02
C PRO A 65 -4.85 -7.27 -1.12
N GLN A 66 -5.52 -8.31 -1.64
CA GLN A 66 -5.86 -9.51 -0.86
C GLN A 66 -4.61 -10.20 -0.28
N SER A 67 -3.51 -10.21 -1.03
CA SER A 67 -2.20 -10.73 -0.61
C SER A 67 -1.63 -10.01 0.62
N LEU A 68 -2.10 -8.79 0.90
CA LEU A 68 -1.70 -7.97 2.04
C LEU A 68 -2.80 -7.88 3.11
N GLY A 69 -3.78 -8.79 3.07
CA GLY A 69 -4.83 -8.91 4.08
C GLY A 69 -6.07 -8.04 3.86
N GLY A 70 -6.18 -7.36 2.71
CA GLY A 70 -7.35 -6.54 2.44
C GLY A 70 -8.59 -7.32 2.00
N LYS A 71 -9.72 -6.59 1.94
CA LYS A 71 -11.06 -7.16 1.73
C LYS A 71 -11.69 -6.55 0.50
N SER A 72 -12.63 -7.27 -0.11
CA SER A 72 -13.39 -6.86 -1.28
C SER A 72 -14.48 -5.82 -0.94
N SER A 73 -14.10 -4.62 -0.48
CA SER A 73 -15.03 -3.62 0.04
C SER A 73 -15.46 -2.54 -0.95
N ILE A 74 -14.85 -2.47 -2.13
CA ILE A 74 -15.02 -1.34 -3.07
C ILE A 74 -15.46 -1.85 -4.44
N LEU A 75 -16.20 -1.01 -5.18
CA LEU A 75 -16.51 -1.23 -6.58
C LEU A 75 -15.65 -0.34 -7.47
N THR A 76 -14.94 -0.97 -8.40
CA THR A 76 -14.20 -0.29 -9.48
C THR A 76 -14.46 -1.04 -10.79
N CYS A 77 -14.24 -0.37 -11.92
CA CYS A 77 -14.36 -1.04 -13.21
C CYS A 77 -13.22 -2.07 -13.39
N LYS A 78 -13.51 -3.16 -14.09
CA LYS A 78 -12.56 -4.26 -14.33
C LYS A 78 -11.22 -3.76 -14.87
N LYS A 79 -11.25 -2.80 -15.80
CA LYS A 79 -10.03 -2.20 -16.38
C LYS A 79 -9.14 -1.58 -15.30
N CYS A 80 -9.67 -0.69 -14.47
CA CYS A 80 -8.90 -0.05 -13.40
C CYS A 80 -8.37 -1.07 -12.38
N ASN A 81 -9.21 -2.03 -11.98
CA ASN A 81 -8.83 -3.07 -11.01
C ASN A 81 -7.66 -3.93 -11.55
N SER A 82 -7.76 -4.40 -12.79
CA SER A 82 -6.72 -5.21 -13.43
C SER A 82 -5.44 -4.40 -13.70
N ASP A 83 -5.55 -3.21 -14.30
CA ASP A 83 -4.39 -2.37 -14.64
C ASP A 83 -3.58 -2.01 -13.39
N ALA A 84 -4.25 -1.62 -12.30
CA ALA A 84 -3.60 -1.28 -11.05
C ALA A 84 -2.98 -2.53 -10.37
N GLY A 85 -3.68 -3.67 -10.40
CA GLY A 85 -3.16 -4.93 -9.86
C GLY A 85 -1.85 -5.36 -10.52
N HIS A 86 -1.75 -5.20 -11.85
CA HIS A 86 -0.55 -5.57 -12.60
C HIS A 86 0.59 -4.56 -12.45
N LYS A 87 0.29 -3.26 -12.43
CA LYS A 87 1.31 -2.20 -12.52
C LYS A 87 1.85 -1.71 -11.18
N ILE A 88 1.05 -1.72 -10.12
CA ILE A 88 1.43 -1.08 -8.84
C ILE A 88 1.25 -1.99 -7.62
N ASP A 89 0.19 -2.80 -7.53
CA ASP A 89 -0.09 -3.55 -6.29
C ASP A 89 0.92 -4.68 -6.00
N ASN A 90 1.54 -5.24 -7.05
CA ASN A 90 2.61 -6.23 -6.87
C ASN A 90 3.88 -5.63 -6.27
N GLU A 91 4.13 -4.35 -6.50
CA GLU A 91 5.36 -3.68 -6.06
C GLU A 91 5.39 -3.48 -4.54
N ILE A 92 4.25 -3.12 -3.93
CA ILE A 92 4.17 -3.02 -2.47
C ILE A 92 4.29 -4.39 -1.79
N LEU A 93 3.72 -5.45 -2.36
CA LEU A 93 3.91 -6.81 -1.83
C LEU A 93 5.40 -7.19 -1.90
N THR A 94 6.05 -6.95 -3.04
CA THR A 94 7.47 -7.25 -3.23
C THR A 94 8.31 -6.46 -2.22
N ALA A 95 8.02 -5.17 -2.03
CA ALA A 95 8.71 -4.30 -1.07
C ALA A 95 8.65 -4.85 0.36
N LEU A 96 7.46 -5.23 0.83
CA LEU A 96 7.27 -5.75 2.19
C LEU A 96 7.92 -7.13 2.37
N LEU A 97 7.87 -7.99 1.35
CA LEU A 97 8.57 -9.29 1.40
C LEU A 97 10.09 -9.12 1.39
N GLU A 98 10.63 -8.15 0.65
CA GLU A 98 12.05 -7.81 0.70
C GLU A 98 12.45 -7.28 2.09
N ILE A 99 11.64 -6.40 2.68
CA ILE A 99 11.86 -5.88 4.06
C ILE A 99 11.82 -7.01 5.09
N ASP A 100 10.82 -7.89 5.02
CA ASP A 100 10.71 -9.07 5.91
C ASP A 100 11.99 -9.91 5.84
N ALA A 101 12.43 -10.19 4.61
CA ALA A 101 13.50 -11.12 4.37
C ALA A 101 14.88 -10.53 4.75
N LEU A 102 15.11 -9.24 4.47
CA LEU A 102 16.33 -8.54 4.88
C LEU A 102 16.46 -8.35 6.39
N HIS A 103 15.34 -8.28 7.11
CA HIS A 103 15.33 -8.30 8.58
C HIS A 103 15.28 -9.71 9.16
N PHE A 104 15.45 -10.74 8.33
CA PHE A 104 15.44 -12.15 8.72
C PHE A 104 14.20 -12.54 9.55
N LYS A 105 13.03 -11.99 9.19
CA LYS A 105 11.79 -12.30 9.89
C LYS A 105 11.38 -13.76 9.65
N PRO A 106 10.75 -14.45 10.62
CA PRO A 106 10.20 -15.78 10.41
C PRO A 106 9.24 -15.83 9.21
N ASN A 107 9.19 -16.96 8.50
CA ASN A 107 8.36 -17.17 7.32
C ASN A 107 8.68 -16.29 6.09
N SER A 108 9.87 -15.70 6.05
CA SER A 108 10.34 -14.90 4.91
C SER A 108 11.28 -15.68 3.99
N GLU A 109 11.45 -15.19 2.75
CA GLU A 109 12.29 -15.81 1.73
C GLU A 109 13.07 -14.76 0.94
N ILE A 110 14.38 -14.96 0.77
CA ILE A 110 15.26 -14.21 -0.11
C ILE A 110 15.64 -15.10 -1.29
N LYS A 111 15.37 -14.63 -2.51
CA LYS A 111 15.95 -15.20 -3.74
C LYS A 111 17.08 -14.30 -4.22
N THR A 112 18.32 -14.79 -4.15
CA THR A 112 19.54 -14.02 -4.44
C THR A 112 20.57 -14.88 -5.19
N GLN A 113 21.74 -14.29 -5.47
CA GLN A 113 22.90 -14.99 -6.01
C GLN A 113 24.03 -14.92 -4.99
N PHE A 114 24.72 -16.04 -4.80
CA PHE A 114 25.90 -16.12 -3.95
C PHE A 114 27.17 -16.01 -4.79
N TYR A 115 28.10 -15.21 -4.31
CA TYR A 115 29.38 -14.95 -4.96
C TYR A 115 30.53 -15.31 -4.04
N ASN A 116 31.55 -15.93 -4.61
CA ASN A 116 32.88 -16.04 -4.03
C ASN A 116 33.91 -16.16 -5.16
N GLU A 117 35.19 -16.29 -4.81
CA GLU A 117 36.30 -16.37 -5.78
C GLU A 117 36.09 -17.47 -6.83
N SER A 118 35.48 -18.60 -6.45
CA SER A 118 35.26 -19.75 -7.35
C SER A 118 34.16 -19.53 -8.40
N THR A 119 33.31 -18.51 -8.21
CA THR A 119 32.17 -18.23 -9.10
C THR A 119 32.54 -17.40 -10.33
N ASP A 120 33.78 -16.88 -10.40
CA ASP A 120 34.25 -16.04 -11.51
C ASP A 120 33.29 -14.85 -11.80
N GLY A 121 32.69 -14.27 -10.76
CA GLY A 121 31.71 -13.17 -10.85
C GLY A 121 30.33 -13.53 -11.41
N LYS A 122 30.08 -14.79 -11.76
CA LYS A 122 28.80 -15.23 -12.35
C LYS A 122 27.73 -15.58 -11.31
N GLY A 123 28.17 -15.87 -10.08
CA GLY A 123 27.33 -16.25 -8.95
C GLY A 123 26.64 -17.60 -9.09
N VAL A 124 26.02 -18.05 -8.00
CA VAL A 124 25.09 -19.19 -7.99
C VAL A 124 23.74 -18.78 -7.42
N ASN A 125 22.66 -19.08 -8.14
CA ASN A 125 21.29 -18.85 -7.72
C ASN A 125 21.00 -19.62 -6.42
N ALA A 126 20.56 -18.90 -5.41
CA ALA A 126 20.27 -19.42 -4.09
C ALA A 126 18.96 -18.84 -3.54
N LYS A 127 18.35 -19.60 -2.64
CA LYS A 127 17.17 -19.23 -1.89
C LYS A 127 17.46 -19.38 -0.41
N ILE A 128 17.36 -18.30 0.34
CA ILE A 128 17.42 -18.30 1.80
C ILE A 128 15.98 -18.23 2.31
N LYS A 129 15.56 -19.21 3.11
CA LYS A 129 14.25 -19.19 3.77
C LYS A 129 14.48 -19.14 5.28
N ILE A 130 13.76 -18.26 5.97
CA ILE A 130 13.73 -18.21 7.43
C ILE A 130 12.45 -18.91 7.87
N GLU A 131 12.60 -20.01 8.60
CA GLU A 131 11.46 -20.79 9.10
C GLU A 131 10.84 -20.14 10.35
N GLU A 132 9.71 -20.68 10.79
CA GLU A 132 8.95 -20.13 11.92
C GLU A 132 9.77 -20.11 13.23
N ASP A 133 10.66 -21.09 13.43
CA ASP A 133 11.56 -21.19 14.58
C ASP A 133 12.87 -20.38 14.43
N GLY A 134 13.00 -19.59 13.36
CA GLY A 134 14.18 -18.78 13.06
C GLY A 134 15.32 -19.54 12.40
N LYS A 135 15.15 -20.84 12.06
CA LYS A 135 16.17 -21.57 11.29
C LYS A 135 16.30 -21.04 9.88
N PHE A 136 17.54 -20.92 9.42
CA PHE A 136 17.88 -20.58 8.05
C PHE A 136 17.99 -21.85 7.22
N LEU A 137 17.18 -21.96 6.18
CA LEU A 137 17.32 -22.96 5.14
C LEU A 137 17.89 -22.30 3.88
N ILE A 138 19.12 -22.64 3.54
CA ILE A 138 19.80 -22.17 2.34
C ILE A 138 19.74 -23.28 1.29
N ASN A 139 19.03 -22.99 0.20
CA ASN A 139 18.91 -23.89 -0.95
C ASN A 139 19.63 -23.28 -2.15
N ILE A 140 20.69 -23.94 -2.62
CA ILE A 140 21.39 -23.56 -3.86
C ILE A 140 20.81 -24.40 -4.99
N ASP A 141 20.24 -23.73 -6.00
CA ASP A 141 19.44 -24.40 -7.02
C ASP A 141 20.34 -25.15 -8.01
N THR A 142 20.23 -26.48 -8.08
CA THR A 142 21.03 -27.28 -9.01
C THR A 142 20.55 -27.16 -10.46
N LYS A 143 19.26 -26.85 -10.68
CA LYS A 143 18.64 -26.83 -12.02
C LYS A 143 18.81 -25.50 -12.72
N ASN A 144 18.71 -24.41 -11.97
CA ASN A 144 18.79 -23.04 -12.51
C ASN A 144 20.21 -22.45 -12.42
N ASN A 145 21.24 -23.26 -12.19
CA ASN A 145 22.63 -22.82 -12.18
C ASN A 145 23.44 -23.49 -13.30
N ASN A 146 24.52 -22.83 -13.72
CA ASN A 146 25.51 -23.48 -14.56
C ASN A 146 26.17 -24.63 -13.77
N PRO A 147 26.11 -25.90 -14.24
CA PRO A 147 26.59 -27.04 -13.45
C PRO A 147 28.07 -26.96 -13.06
N LYS A 148 28.92 -26.37 -13.92
CA LYS A 148 30.35 -26.21 -13.64
C LYS A 148 30.60 -25.21 -12.51
N ILE A 149 29.87 -24.09 -12.53
CA ILE A 149 30.00 -23.02 -11.53
C ILE A 149 29.41 -23.48 -10.19
N HIS A 150 28.25 -24.14 -10.23
CA HIS A 150 27.65 -24.75 -9.06
C HIS A 150 28.62 -25.71 -8.37
N LYS A 151 29.28 -26.59 -9.15
CA LYS A 151 30.27 -27.51 -8.60
C LYS A 151 31.46 -26.77 -7.99
N LYS A 152 32.05 -25.81 -8.71
CA LYS A 152 33.16 -24.97 -8.18
C LYS A 152 32.80 -24.29 -6.86
N PHE A 153 31.57 -23.79 -6.73
CA PHE A 153 31.09 -23.14 -5.51
C PHE A 153 31.13 -24.08 -4.31
N PHE A 154 30.61 -25.30 -4.44
CA PHE A 154 30.66 -26.29 -3.36
C PHE A 154 32.07 -26.82 -3.09
N ASP A 155 32.89 -26.98 -4.14
CA ASP A 155 34.28 -27.42 -4.02
C ASP A 155 35.19 -26.34 -3.38
N SER A 156 34.70 -25.10 -3.19
CA SER A 156 35.44 -24.00 -2.54
C SER A 156 35.36 -23.98 -1.01
N GLU A 157 34.72 -25.00 -0.41
CA GLU A 157 34.69 -25.16 1.04
C GLU A 157 36.10 -25.37 1.63
N VAL A 158 36.38 -24.73 2.77
CA VAL A 158 37.65 -24.85 3.49
C VAL A 158 37.41 -25.65 4.77
N GLN A 159 38.34 -26.54 5.12
CA GLN A 159 38.31 -27.24 6.41
C GLN A 159 38.98 -26.37 7.49
N GLU A 160 38.27 -26.13 8.58
CA GLU A 160 38.75 -25.37 9.73
C GLU A 160 38.66 -26.25 10.99
N TYR A 161 39.77 -26.36 11.73
CA TYR A 161 39.81 -27.10 12.99
C TYR A 161 39.62 -26.15 14.16
N ASN A 162 38.54 -26.33 14.91
CA ASN A 162 38.28 -25.56 16.13
C ASN A 162 38.85 -26.30 17.34
N SER A 163 39.94 -25.79 17.89
CA SER A 163 40.59 -26.38 19.07
C SER A 163 39.75 -26.16 20.34
N PRO A 164 39.47 -27.21 21.13
CA PRO A 164 38.67 -27.10 22.36
C PRO A 164 39.29 -26.18 23.43
N LEU A 165 40.56 -25.78 23.29
CA LEU A 165 41.23 -24.85 24.20
C LEU A 165 40.82 -23.38 24.00
N PHE A 166 40.22 -23.04 22.86
CA PHE A 166 39.97 -21.64 22.46
C PHE A 166 38.50 -21.33 22.12
N ILE A 167 37.56 -22.24 22.48
CA ILE A 167 36.12 -22.08 22.22
C ILE A 167 35.32 -22.22 23.51
N ASN A 168 34.30 -21.37 23.66
CA ASN A 168 33.41 -21.38 24.81
C ASN A 168 32.36 -22.52 24.77
N ASP A 169 32.19 -23.17 23.63
CA ASP A 169 31.24 -24.27 23.42
C ASP A 169 31.99 -25.49 22.87
N ILE A 170 32.30 -26.44 23.75
CA ILE A 170 33.09 -27.65 23.46
C ILE A 170 32.41 -28.53 22.39
N SER A 171 31.08 -28.44 22.25
CA SER A 171 30.33 -29.17 21.21
C SER A 171 30.69 -28.74 19.79
N LYS A 172 31.35 -27.59 19.63
CA LYS A 172 31.85 -27.06 18.35
C LYS A 172 33.33 -27.36 18.08
N SER A 173 33.98 -28.14 18.95
CA SER A 173 35.37 -28.56 18.76
C SER A 173 35.51 -29.64 17.68
N GLY A 174 36.63 -29.62 16.96
CA GLY A 174 36.90 -30.55 15.87
C GLY A 174 36.92 -29.92 14.48
N TRP A 175 36.91 -30.77 13.44
CA TRP A 175 36.92 -30.34 12.05
C TRP A 175 35.54 -29.85 11.62
N SER A 176 35.49 -28.66 11.05
CA SER A 176 34.31 -28.06 10.46
C SER A 176 34.57 -27.66 9.02
N LYS A 177 33.52 -27.62 8.21
CA LYS A 177 33.58 -27.10 6.84
C LYS A 177 33.04 -25.68 6.85
N LYS A 178 33.77 -24.78 6.20
CA LYS A 178 33.42 -23.37 6.08
C LYS A 178 33.29 -22.99 4.63
N LEU A 179 32.19 -22.33 4.30
CA LEU A 179 31.93 -21.79 2.98
C LEU A 179 31.73 -20.29 3.11
N ASN A 180 32.62 -19.51 2.53
CA ASN A 180 32.52 -18.05 2.51
C ASN A 180 31.87 -17.61 1.20
N PHE A 181 30.87 -16.73 1.31
CA PHE A 181 30.20 -16.12 0.17
C PHE A 181 29.63 -14.77 0.55
N THR A 182 29.39 -13.94 -0.46
CA THR A 182 28.64 -12.69 -0.35
C THR A 182 27.39 -12.80 -1.20
N PHE A 183 26.41 -11.94 -0.91
CA PHE A 183 25.24 -11.78 -1.75
C PHE A 183 24.78 -10.33 -1.67
N ASP A 184 24.26 -9.83 -2.78
CA ASP A 184 23.75 -8.47 -2.82
C ASP A 184 22.35 -8.41 -2.25
N LYS A 185 22.00 -7.24 -1.68
CA LYS A 185 20.62 -6.91 -1.35
C LYS A 185 19.79 -7.06 -2.63
N PRO A 186 18.71 -7.87 -2.63
CA PRO A 186 17.80 -7.91 -3.76
C PRO A 186 17.27 -6.51 -4.03
N ASN A 187 17.31 -6.09 -5.29
CA ASN A 187 16.77 -4.81 -5.74
C ASN A 187 15.69 -5.08 -6.80
N LYS A 188 14.63 -5.79 -6.42
CA LYS A 188 13.55 -6.15 -7.36
C LYS A 188 12.39 -5.16 -7.28
N THR A 189 12.23 -4.50 -6.14
CA THR A 189 11.16 -3.54 -5.92
C THR A 189 11.40 -2.21 -6.61
N ASN A 190 10.38 -1.73 -7.32
CA ASN A 190 10.30 -0.32 -7.69
C ASN A 190 9.63 0.47 -6.55
N GLU A 191 10.46 1.11 -5.70
CA GLU A 191 9.99 1.85 -4.51
C GLU A 191 8.97 2.93 -4.87
N ARG A 192 9.13 3.58 -6.03
CA ARG A 192 8.21 4.59 -6.52
C ARG A 192 6.82 3.99 -6.80
N LEU A 193 6.75 2.86 -7.49
CA LEU A 193 5.48 2.19 -7.75
C LEU A 193 4.85 1.63 -6.46
N ALA A 194 5.66 1.13 -5.53
CA ALA A 194 5.19 0.72 -4.21
C ALA A 194 4.55 1.89 -3.44
N SER A 195 5.17 3.08 -3.49
CA SER A 195 4.62 4.31 -2.90
C SER A 195 3.28 4.72 -3.52
N ILE A 196 3.12 4.56 -4.84
CA ILE A 196 1.86 4.84 -5.54
C ILE A 196 0.79 3.81 -5.18
N SER A 197 1.16 2.54 -4.94
CA SER A 197 0.22 1.55 -4.44
C SER A 197 -0.30 1.91 -3.04
N LEU A 198 0.57 2.38 -2.12
CA LEU A 198 0.13 2.90 -0.83
C LEU A 198 -0.83 4.09 -0.97
N LEU A 199 -0.54 5.01 -1.90
CA LEU A 199 -1.42 6.14 -2.21
C LEU A 199 -2.79 5.67 -2.73
N LYS A 200 -2.81 4.70 -3.66
CA LYS A 200 -4.05 4.09 -4.17
C LYS A 200 -4.84 3.47 -3.03
N ILE A 201 -4.20 2.72 -2.15
CA ILE A 201 -4.85 2.04 -1.03
C ILE A 201 -5.56 3.08 -0.16
N ALA A 202 -4.83 4.11 0.25
CA ALA A 202 -5.37 5.21 1.04
C ALA A 202 -6.54 5.91 0.35
N TYR A 203 -6.37 6.26 -0.93
CA TYR A 203 -7.40 6.92 -1.74
C TYR A 203 -8.70 6.10 -1.81
N LEU A 204 -8.57 4.80 -2.07
CA LEU A 204 -9.71 3.90 -2.14
C LEU A 204 -10.36 3.68 -0.77
N MET A 205 -9.60 3.63 0.33
CA MET A 205 -10.16 3.57 1.69
C MET A 205 -10.93 4.85 2.04
N ALA A 206 -10.40 6.02 1.64
CA ALA A 206 -11.11 7.28 1.77
C ALA A 206 -12.41 7.27 0.94
N PHE A 207 -12.38 6.79 -0.31
CA PHE A 207 -13.59 6.63 -1.12
C PHE A 207 -14.61 5.67 -0.49
N GLU A 208 -14.18 4.54 0.04
CA GLU A 208 -15.08 3.58 0.71
C GLU A 208 -15.88 4.25 1.84
N LYS A 209 -15.22 5.14 2.59
CA LYS A 209 -15.85 5.88 3.68
C LYS A 209 -16.67 7.07 3.22
N LEU A 210 -16.17 7.84 2.27
CA LEU A 210 -16.67 9.18 1.93
C LEU A 210 -17.59 9.21 0.70
N GLY A 211 -17.46 8.21 -0.18
CA GLY A 211 -18.25 8.09 -1.40
C GLY A 211 -17.90 9.15 -2.45
N HIS A 212 -18.91 9.53 -3.22
CA HIS A 212 -18.77 10.44 -4.35
C HIS A 212 -18.41 11.87 -3.92
N LEU A 213 -18.68 12.24 -2.66
CA LEU A 213 -18.27 13.53 -2.11
C LEU A 213 -16.76 13.72 -2.27
N TYR A 214 -16.00 12.63 -2.08
CA TYR A 214 -14.55 12.68 -2.14
C TYR A 214 -14.01 12.67 -3.57
N ILE A 215 -14.60 11.92 -4.50
CA ILE A 215 -14.05 11.82 -5.87
C ILE A 215 -14.34 13.07 -6.72
N PHE A 216 -15.42 13.80 -6.41
CA PHE A 216 -15.74 15.07 -7.08
C PHE A 216 -15.01 16.28 -6.49
N ASN A 217 -14.22 16.07 -5.44
CA ASN A 217 -13.31 17.09 -4.95
C ASN A 217 -12.15 17.29 -5.93
N LYS A 218 -11.94 18.54 -6.40
CA LYS A 218 -10.88 18.92 -7.33
C LYS A 218 -9.49 18.48 -6.84
N ASN A 219 -9.25 18.53 -5.53
CA ASN A 219 -7.94 18.23 -4.93
C ASN A 219 -7.56 16.75 -5.09
N THR A 220 -8.53 15.87 -5.33
CA THR A 220 -8.30 14.42 -5.50
C THR A 220 -7.99 14.01 -6.94
N GLU A 221 -8.12 14.93 -7.90
CA GLU A 221 -7.81 14.67 -9.31
C GLU A 221 -6.34 14.28 -9.49
N ILE A 222 -5.43 14.98 -8.82
CA ILE A 222 -3.98 14.74 -8.91
C ILE A 222 -3.64 13.30 -8.49
N ILE A 223 -4.36 12.76 -7.50
CA ILE A 223 -4.19 11.38 -7.03
C ILE A 223 -4.67 10.39 -8.09
N ARG A 224 -5.86 10.60 -8.67
CA ARG A 224 -6.37 9.74 -9.73
C ARG A 224 -5.46 9.74 -10.96
N GLU A 225 -4.97 10.91 -11.36
CA GLU A 225 -4.01 11.02 -12.46
C GLU A 225 -2.73 10.23 -12.17
N GLN A 226 -2.18 10.34 -10.95
CA GLN A 226 -1.01 9.59 -10.54
C GLN A 226 -1.24 8.07 -10.56
N ILE A 227 -2.42 7.60 -10.13
CA ILE A 227 -2.77 6.17 -10.13
C ILE A 227 -2.95 5.64 -11.55
N LYS A 228 -3.53 6.43 -12.47
CA LYS A 228 -3.71 6.04 -13.87
C LYS A 228 -2.40 6.03 -14.67
N HIS A 229 -1.47 6.90 -14.29
CA HIS A 229 -0.17 7.08 -14.93
C HIS A 229 0.97 6.90 -13.92
N PRO A 230 1.14 5.69 -13.37
CA PRO A 230 2.09 5.46 -12.27
C PRO A 230 3.55 5.69 -12.69
N GLU A 231 3.86 5.63 -13.97
CA GLU A 231 5.17 5.96 -14.55
C GLU A 231 5.49 7.46 -14.55
N LYS A 232 4.47 8.32 -14.47
CA LYS A 232 4.65 9.78 -14.48
C LYS A 232 4.89 10.29 -13.07
N GLU A 233 5.65 11.37 -12.96
CA GLU A 233 5.92 12.06 -11.70
C GLU A 233 4.95 13.24 -11.51
N ILE A 234 3.68 12.93 -11.26
CA ILE A 234 2.62 13.95 -11.01
C ILE A 234 2.68 14.39 -9.55
N ILE A 235 2.68 13.41 -8.63
CA ILE A 235 2.98 13.61 -7.21
C ILE A 235 4.41 13.13 -6.99
N LYS A 236 5.33 14.06 -6.77
CA LYS A 236 6.77 13.74 -6.57
C LYS A 236 6.98 12.79 -5.40
N ASN A 237 6.39 13.10 -4.26
CA ASN A 237 6.53 12.33 -3.03
C ASN A 237 5.15 12.09 -2.40
N PRO A 238 4.47 10.97 -2.71
CA PRO A 238 3.31 10.56 -1.92
C PRO A 238 3.79 10.32 -0.50
N PHE A 239 3.32 11.12 0.44
CA PHE A 239 3.89 11.11 1.78
C PHE A 239 3.12 10.20 2.73
N TRP A 240 3.88 9.35 3.42
CA TRP A 240 3.41 8.67 4.61
C TRP A 240 4.04 9.28 5.86
N ILE A 241 3.27 9.33 6.94
CA ILE A 241 3.79 9.73 8.25
C ILE A 241 4.38 8.52 8.93
N THR A 242 5.70 8.55 9.19
CA THR A 242 6.41 7.54 9.99
C THR A 242 6.14 7.76 11.48
N TYR A 243 4.89 7.53 11.89
CA TYR A 243 4.43 7.58 13.27
C TYR A 243 3.56 6.36 13.58
N GLN A 244 3.76 5.76 14.74
CA GLN A 244 2.96 4.62 15.21
C GLN A 244 1.67 5.14 15.85
N PHE A 245 0.67 5.46 15.03
CA PHE A 245 -0.64 5.88 15.53
C PHE A 245 -1.31 4.76 16.35
N PRO A 246 -2.04 5.09 17.42
CA PRO A 246 -2.80 4.11 18.20
C PRO A 246 -3.93 3.47 17.38
N ASP A 247 -4.36 2.26 17.77
CA ASP A 247 -5.31 1.45 17.00
C ASP A 247 -6.71 2.05 16.90
N ASN A 248 -7.11 2.91 17.83
CA ASN A 248 -8.37 3.66 17.78
C ASN A 248 -8.42 4.67 16.61
N LEU A 249 -7.29 4.95 15.96
CA LEU A 249 -7.20 5.79 14.77
C LEU A 249 -7.09 4.97 13.47
N LEU A 250 -7.17 3.62 13.50
CA LEU A 250 -7.22 2.82 12.27
C LEU A 250 -8.45 3.18 11.43
N GLY A 251 -8.26 3.61 10.19
CA GLY A 251 -9.32 4.06 9.29
C GLY A 251 -9.03 5.42 8.67
N VAL A 252 -10.08 6.20 8.44
CA VAL A 252 -10.00 7.52 7.80
C VAL A 252 -10.21 8.60 8.87
N ASN A 253 -9.25 9.49 9.02
CA ASN A 253 -9.19 10.55 10.04
C ASN A 253 -8.88 11.89 9.38
N ILE A 254 -8.77 12.94 10.19
CA ILE A 254 -8.43 14.30 9.75
C ILE A 254 -7.27 14.80 10.59
N ILE A 255 -6.20 15.31 9.96
CA ILE A 255 -5.25 16.20 10.62
C ILE A 255 -5.87 17.58 10.63
N THR A 256 -6.09 18.17 11.80
CA THR A 256 -6.77 19.47 11.95
C THR A 256 -5.79 20.63 12.12
N LYS A 257 -4.63 20.35 12.72
CA LYS A 257 -3.53 21.32 12.93
C LYS A 257 -2.15 20.68 12.71
N PRO A 258 -1.15 21.47 12.30
CA PRO A 258 -1.26 22.87 11.86
C PRO A 258 -2.01 22.99 10.51
N ARG A 259 -2.40 24.20 10.11
CA ARG A 259 -3.27 24.43 8.92
C ARG A 259 -2.61 23.90 7.65
N GLU A 260 -1.31 24.10 7.54
CA GLU A 260 -0.47 23.71 6.42
C GLU A 260 -0.42 22.18 6.24
N LEU A 261 -0.62 21.43 7.33
CA LEU A 261 -0.67 19.96 7.33
C LEU A 261 -2.10 19.42 7.37
N ARG A 262 -3.12 20.27 7.26
CA ARG A 262 -4.52 19.84 7.30
C ARG A 262 -4.80 18.92 6.12
N SER A 263 -5.21 17.70 6.43
CA SER A 263 -5.36 16.66 5.41
C SER A 263 -6.29 15.56 5.90
N ILE A 264 -6.76 14.73 4.98
CA ILE A 264 -7.33 13.43 5.34
C ILE A 264 -6.15 12.50 5.66
N LEU A 265 -6.21 11.84 6.81
CA LEU A 265 -5.19 10.90 7.26
C LEU A 265 -5.76 9.49 7.26
N VAL A 266 -5.26 8.64 6.36
CA VAL A 266 -5.70 7.25 6.26
C VAL A 266 -4.66 6.34 6.89
N ILE A 267 -5.07 5.62 7.93
CA ILE A 267 -4.21 4.70 8.68
C ILE A 267 -4.73 3.28 8.48
N PHE A 268 -3.86 2.38 8.02
CA PHE A 268 -4.23 1.00 7.73
C PHE A 268 -3.08 0.04 7.99
N ASN A 269 -3.42 -1.24 8.13
CA ASN A 269 -2.44 -2.31 8.31
C ASN A 269 -2.32 -3.12 7.02
N LEU A 270 -1.08 -3.40 6.61
CA LEU A 270 -0.73 -4.40 5.61
C LEU A 270 -0.14 -5.61 6.33
N LYS A 271 -0.47 -6.82 5.86
CA LYS A 271 0.00 -8.05 6.52
C LYS A 271 0.74 -8.92 5.53
N THR A 272 1.92 -9.37 5.92
CA THR A 272 2.61 -10.49 5.26
C THR A 272 2.42 -11.75 6.11
N LYS A 273 3.09 -12.85 5.74
CA LYS A 273 3.16 -14.03 6.62
C LYS A 273 4.10 -13.81 7.82
N SER A 274 4.96 -12.80 7.74
CA SER A 274 6.05 -12.56 8.68
C SER A 274 5.72 -11.45 9.67
N ASP A 275 5.04 -10.39 9.22
CA ASP A 275 4.82 -9.20 10.04
C ASP A 275 3.54 -8.43 9.65
N SER A 276 3.19 -7.43 10.46
CA SER A 276 2.12 -6.47 10.22
C SER A 276 2.67 -5.05 10.18
N TYR A 277 2.38 -4.35 9.09
CA TYR A 277 2.88 -3.02 8.80
C TYR A 277 1.77 -1.98 8.94
N LYS A 278 1.90 -1.06 9.90
CA LYS A 278 0.99 0.07 10.05
C LYS A 278 1.48 1.22 9.17
N ILE A 279 0.64 1.66 8.25
CA ILE A 279 0.93 2.70 7.25
C ILE A 279 -0.06 3.84 7.43
N SER A 280 0.43 5.08 7.31
CA SER A 280 -0.35 6.29 7.48
C SER A 280 -0.10 7.22 6.29
N ILE A 281 -1.11 7.44 5.44
CA ILE A 281 -0.98 8.26 4.23
C ILE A 281 -1.84 9.52 4.36
N CYS A 282 -1.26 10.66 4.04
CA CYS A 282 -2.00 11.92 3.94
C CYS A 282 -2.57 12.10 2.53
N LEU A 283 -3.85 12.48 2.46
CA LEU A 283 -4.53 12.85 1.24
C LEU A 283 -5.08 14.28 1.34
N PRO A 284 -5.22 15.01 0.22
CA PRO A 284 -5.79 16.34 0.21
C PRO A 284 -7.19 16.39 0.82
N GLY A 285 -7.45 17.47 1.54
CA GLY A 285 -8.77 17.82 2.05
C GLY A 285 -9.69 18.47 1.01
N PHE A 286 -10.73 19.14 1.48
CA PHE A 286 -11.79 19.73 0.65
C PHE A 286 -11.62 21.21 0.31
N SER A 287 -10.75 21.91 1.03
CA SER A 287 -10.56 23.36 0.87
C SER A 287 -9.64 23.66 -0.32
N GLU A 288 -9.78 24.86 -0.87
CA GLU A 288 -8.86 25.33 -1.90
C GLU A 288 -7.42 25.42 -1.36
N GLY A 289 -6.47 24.86 -2.11
CA GLY A 289 -5.07 24.80 -1.71
C GLY A 289 -4.68 23.52 -0.97
N ASP A 290 -5.65 22.68 -0.55
CA ASP A 290 -5.33 21.43 0.14
C ASP A 290 -4.57 20.43 -0.75
N GLU A 291 -4.57 20.61 -2.08
CA GLU A 291 -3.73 19.85 -3.00
C GLU A 291 -2.22 20.04 -2.77
N LYS A 292 -1.83 21.17 -2.15
CA LYS A 292 -0.44 21.50 -1.80
C LYS A 292 0.06 20.73 -0.58
N ILE A 293 -0.76 19.88 0.02
CA ILE A 293 -0.39 19.09 1.21
C ILE A 293 0.92 18.33 1.04
N TYR A 294 1.20 17.80 -0.15
CA TYR A 294 2.43 17.05 -0.41
C TYR A 294 3.68 17.94 -0.41
N GLU A 295 3.55 19.21 -0.81
CA GLU A 295 4.62 20.21 -0.76
C GLU A 295 4.84 20.64 0.69
N ASN A 296 3.75 21.02 1.39
CA ASN A 296 3.79 21.46 2.78
C ASN A 296 4.40 20.40 3.70
N ILE A 297 3.99 19.15 3.52
CA ILE A 297 4.53 18.03 4.29
C ILE A 297 6.04 17.88 4.07
N LYS A 298 6.50 17.96 2.81
CA LYS A 298 7.93 17.89 2.51
C LYS A 298 8.68 19.03 3.21
N ASP A 299 8.13 20.24 3.17
CA ASP A 299 8.79 21.42 3.72
C ASP A 299 8.75 21.47 5.25
N ILE A 300 7.72 20.91 5.89
CA ILE A 300 7.55 20.95 7.34
C ILE A 300 8.10 19.71 8.03
N LEU A 301 7.83 18.51 7.50
CA LEU A 301 8.18 17.23 8.13
C LEU A 301 9.49 16.63 7.63
N CYS A 302 10.03 17.05 6.48
CA CYS A 302 11.33 16.57 5.98
C CYS A 302 12.47 17.56 6.20
N GLN A 303 12.23 18.63 6.96
CA GLN A 303 13.25 19.61 7.34
C GLN A 303 13.51 19.56 8.86
N GLY A 304 14.72 19.93 9.27
CA GLY A 304 15.10 19.97 10.69
C GLY A 304 15.04 18.61 11.40
N ASN A 305 14.44 18.57 12.59
CA ASN A 305 14.26 17.34 13.38
C ASN A 305 13.09 16.47 12.88
N GLY A 306 12.37 16.90 11.84
CA GLY A 306 11.26 16.17 11.23
C GLY A 306 10.07 15.94 12.15
N PHE A 307 9.94 16.71 13.23
CA PHE A 307 8.88 16.56 14.21
C PHE A 307 7.99 17.81 14.26
N GLN A 308 6.71 17.60 14.00
CA GLN A 308 5.67 18.61 14.16
C GLN A 308 4.55 18.02 15.03
N ASN A 309 4.10 18.79 16.03
CA ASN A 309 2.90 18.42 16.76
C ASN A 309 1.69 18.56 15.84
N ILE A 310 1.04 17.44 15.56
CA ILE A 310 -0.20 17.37 14.78
C ILE A 310 -1.38 17.05 15.69
N GLU A 311 -2.51 17.71 15.44
CA GLU A 311 -3.78 17.33 16.06
C GLU A 311 -4.56 16.46 15.08
N VAL A 312 -5.01 15.29 15.55
CA VAL A 312 -5.80 14.34 14.74
C VAL A 312 -7.20 14.21 15.32
N ASN A 313 -8.20 14.29 14.45
CA ASN A 313 -9.60 14.08 14.75
C ASN A 313 -10.12 12.83 14.03
N ASN A 314 -10.87 11.99 14.76
CA ASN A 314 -11.37 10.70 14.27
C ASN A 314 -12.86 10.71 13.85
N TYR A 315 -13.49 11.89 13.70
CA TYR A 315 -14.92 12.02 13.38
C TYR A 315 -15.35 11.21 12.16
N ILE A 316 -14.56 11.19 11.07
CA ILE A 316 -14.88 10.39 9.88
C ILE A 316 -14.98 8.90 10.24
N ASN A 317 -14.12 8.42 11.13
CA ASN A 317 -14.07 7.02 11.49
C ASN A 317 -15.18 6.62 12.47
N SER A 318 -15.50 7.50 13.44
CA SER A 318 -16.45 7.21 14.51
C SER A 318 -17.90 7.55 14.17
N GLU A 319 -18.13 8.66 13.46
CA GLU A 319 -19.49 9.21 13.27
C GLU A 319 -19.98 9.17 11.82
N TYR A 320 -19.08 9.25 10.83
CA TYR A 320 -19.48 9.35 9.43
C TYR A 320 -19.78 7.97 8.82
N ASN A 321 -20.92 7.87 8.13
CA ASN A 321 -21.33 6.68 7.41
C ASN A 321 -21.96 7.07 6.07
N ILE A 322 -21.37 6.62 4.97
CA ILE A 322 -21.87 6.84 3.60
C ILE A 322 -23.34 6.41 3.40
N LYS A 323 -23.84 5.47 4.22
CA LYS A 323 -25.24 5.02 4.17
C LYS A 323 -26.22 6.02 4.78
N ASP A 324 -25.72 6.93 5.62
CA ASP A 324 -26.50 8.00 6.25
C ASP A 324 -26.48 9.22 5.33
N ILE A 325 -27.32 9.16 4.30
CA ILE A 325 -27.31 10.10 3.17
C ILE A 325 -27.56 11.53 3.64
N GLU A 326 -28.42 11.75 4.65
CA GLU A 326 -28.71 13.08 5.22
C GLU A 326 -27.49 13.72 5.88
N LYS A 327 -26.50 12.91 6.30
CA LYS A 327 -25.24 13.39 6.87
C LYS A 327 -24.14 13.62 5.83
N THR A 328 -24.39 13.37 4.55
CA THR A 328 -23.34 13.45 3.49
C THR A 328 -22.58 14.79 3.53
N PHE A 329 -23.28 15.92 3.61
CA PHE A 329 -22.64 17.24 3.63
C PHE A 329 -22.14 17.69 5.01
N ARG A 330 -22.46 16.96 6.10
CA ARG A 330 -21.94 17.28 7.44
C ARG A 330 -20.43 17.18 7.51
N LEU A 331 -19.80 16.34 6.67
CA LEU A 331 -18.36 16.27 6.59
C LEU A 331 -17.74 17.57 6.06
N VAL A 332 -18.35 18.17 5.02
CA VAL A 332 -17.86 19.44 4.46
C VAL A 332 -18.02 20.55 5.50
N GLN A 333 -19.20 20.63 6.14
CA GLN A 333 -19.45 21.59 7.23
C GLN A 333 -18.47 21.41 8.39
N PHE A 334 -18.20 20.16 8.77
CA PHE A 334 -17.22 19.84 9.81
C PHE A 334 -15.81 20.27 9.39
N TRP A 335 -15.42 20.01 8.15
CA TRP A 335 -14.15 20.44 7.57
C TRP A 335 -13.99 21.97 7.59
N GLU A 336 -15.03 22.69 7.17
CA GLU A 336 -15.09 24.15 7.14
C GLU A 336 -15.05 24.76 8.55
N SER A 337 -15.57 24.07 9.57
CA SER A 337 -15.50 24.53 10.97
C SER A 337 -14.05 24.68 11.50
N PHE A 338 -13.08 24.02 10.87
CA PHE A 338 -11.66 24.23 11.16
C PHE A 338 -11.06 25.41 10.40
N VAL A 339 -11.68 25.82 9.29
CA VAL A 339 -11.29 26.99 8.50
C VAL A 339 -11.76 28.28 9.21
N GLU A 340 -12.98 28.27 9.76
CA GLU A 340 -13.61 29.44 10.40
C GLU A 340 -13.12 29.74 11.83
N LYS A 341 -12.56 28.75 12.53
CA LYS A 341 -12.04 28.91 13.91
C LYS A 341 -10.58 29.38 13.99
N GLN A 342 -10.11 30.02 12.92
CA GLN A 342 -8.77 30.61 12.78
C GLN A 342 -8.93 32.03 12.28
#